data_AF-A0A972TLX2-F1
#
_entry.id   AF-A0A972TLX2-F1
#
_cell.length_a   1.000
_cell.length_b   1.000
_cell.length_c   1.000
_cell.angle_alpha   90.00
_cell.angle_beta   90.00
_cell.angle_gamma   90.00
#
_symmetry.space_group_name_H-M   'P 1'
#
loop_
_entity.id
_entity.type
_entity.pdbx_description
1 polymer ?
#
loop_
_entity_poly.entity_id
_entity_poly.type
_entity_poly.pdbx_seq_one_letter_code
_entity_poly.pdbx_strand_id
1 'polypeptide(L)'
;MPAYSEKVMEYFMNPRNVGEIEDADGIGEEGNPVCGDMMTFYIKVDDGRLSDVKFKTFGCGAAIAVSSMVSEMAKGQTIEEAKKITPKMVADELGGLPKQKFHCSNLGADALGKAIADYEGRQRGEAPAHVHEWGEAHVDAGEHAECACPNCGDKLEEGEAPYCRPCQITLRTCPNCKKILTQDASECPECGAKL
;
A
#
# COMPACT_ATOMS: atom_id res chain seq x y z
N MET A 1 11.48 -26.45 9.38
CA MET A 1 10.88 -25.17 8.95
C MET A 1 11.54 -24.10 9.79
N PRO A 2 12.09 -23.02 9.23
CA PRO A 2 12.55 -21.91 10.06
C PRO A 2 11.30 -21.33 10.72
N ALA A 3 11.14 -21.62 12.01
CA ALA A 3 10.03 -21.13 12.80
C ALA A 3 10.13 -19.60 12.88
N TYR A 4 8.99 -18.92 12.82
CA TYR A 4 8.91 -17.55 13.28
C TYR A 4 9.44 -17.48 14.70
N SER A 5 10.10 -16.37 15.05
CA SER A 5 10.52 -16.16 16.43
C SER A 5 9.30 -16.14 17.36
N GLU A 6 9.52 -16.44 18.64
CA GLU A 6 8.47 -16.34 19.66
C GLU A 6 7.85 -14.93 19.68
N LYS A 7 8.67 -13.90 19.45
CA LYS A 7 8.24 -12.51 19.41
C LYS A 7 7.36 -12.21 18.19
N VAL A 8 7.68 -12.73 17.01
CA VAL A 8 6.78 -12.62 15.84
C VAL A 8 5.43 -13.27 16.14
N MET A 9 5.43 -14.45 16.75
CA MET A 9 4.18 -15.13 17.10
C MET A 9 3.38 -14.35 18.14
N GLU A 10 4.05 -13.74 19.13
CA GLU A 10 3.41 -12.90 20.14
C GLU A 10 2.72 -11.67 19.53
N TYR A 11 3.41 -10.96 18.65
CA TYR A 11 2.89 -9.77 17.96
C TYR A 11 1.81 -10.10 16.92
N PHE A 12 1.83 -11.32 16.39
CA PHE A 12 0.75 -11.82 15.56
C PHE A 12 -0.49 -12.20 16.39
N MET A 13 -0.32 -12.90 17.51
CA MET A 13 -1.44 -13.38 18.34
C MET A 13 -2.08 -12.27 19.18
N ASN A 14 -1.28 -11.33 19.67
CA ASN A 14 -1.72 -10.20 20.49
C ASN A 14 -1.22 -8.88 19.89
N PRO A 15 -1.72 -8.48 18.71
CA PRO A 15 -1.28 -7.26 18.07
C PRO A 15 -1.66 -6.04 18.91
N ARG A 16 -0.72 -5.12 19.05
CA ARG A 16 -0.86 -3.85 19.77
C ARG A 16 -1.40 -2.81 18.80
N ASN A 17 -2.04 -1.75 19.29
CA ASN A 17 -2.37 -0.57 18.47
C ASN A 17 -3.23 -0.82 17.22
N VAL A 18 -3.99 -1.92 17.16
CA VAL A 18 -4.89 -2.18 16.04
C VAL A 18 -6.05 -1.16 16.06
N GLY A 19 -6.35 -0.58 14.90
CA GLY A 19 -7.52 0.27 14.70
C GLY A 19 -7.23 1.51 13.87
N GLU A 20 -8.15 2.47 13.99
CA GLU A 20 -8.16 3.74 13.29
C GLU A 20 -8.17 4.91 14.27
N ILE A 21 -7.69 6.07 13.80
CA ILE A 21 -7.85 7.36 14.47
C ILE A 21 -8.68 8.22 13.51
N GLU A 22 -9.91 8.53 13.88
CA GLU A 22 -10.85 9.27 13.01
C GLU A 22 -10.33 10.67 12.67
N ASP A 23 -9.62 11.31 13.60
CA ASP A 23 -9.03 12.63 13.49
C ASP A 23 -7.49 12.58 13.43
N ALA A 24 -6.94 11.58 12.71
CA ALA A 24 -5.50 11.41 12.57
C ALA A 24 -4.84 12.68 11.98
N ASP A 25 -3.74 13.11 12.59
CA ASP A 25 -2.95 14.24 12.11
C ASP A 25 -2.11 13.86 10.89
N GLY A 26 -1.85 12.56 10.69
CA GLY A 26 -1.22 12.01 9.50
C GLY A 26 -1.70 10.58 9.22
N ILE A 27 -1.81 10.25 7.93
CA ILE A 27 -2.23 8.93 7.46
C ILE A 27 -1.30 8.48 6.33
N GLY A 28 -0.86 7.22 6.40
CA GLY A 28 0.05 6.65 5.42
C GLY A 28 -0.36 5.24 5.04
N GLU A 29 -0.58 5.04 3.74
CA GLU A 29 -0.95 3.74 3.19
C GLU A 29 0.13 3.22 2.23
N GLU A 30 0.45 1.94 2.36
CA GLU A 30 1.35 1.23 1.46
C GLU A 30 0.86 -0.19 1.20
N GLY A 31 1.00 -0.64 -0.05
CA GLY A 31 0.58 -1.97 -0.46
C GLY A 31 1.58 -2.62 -1.41
N ASN A 32 1.70 -3.94 -1.33
CA ASN A 32 2.52 -4.72 -2.25
C ASN A 32 1.64 -5.63 -3.12
N PRO A 33 1.46 -5.31 -4.42
CA PRO A 33 0.58 -6.07 -5.31
C PRO A 33 1.08 -7.50 -5.57
N VAL A 34 2.35 -7.81 -5.29
CA VAL A 34 2.93 -9.14 -5.52
C VAL A 34 2.47 -10.13 -4.44
N CYS A 35 2.41 -9.69 -3.18
CA CYS A 35 1.99 -10.55 -2.06
C CYS A 35 0.56 -10.25 -1.57
N GLY A 36 -0.03 -9.14 -2.00
CA GLY A 36 -1.36 -8.69 -1.57
C GLY A 36 -1.40 -8.11 -0.16
N ASP A 37 -0.24 -7.86 0.46
CA ASP A 37 -0.18 -7.19 1.77
C ASP A 37 -0.46 -5.69 1.58
N MET A 38 -1.27 -5.11 2.46
CA MET A 38 -1.58 -3.68 2.49
C MET A 38 -1.61 -3.21 3.94
N MET A 39 -1.10 -2.01 4.19
CA MET A 39 -0.90 -1.45 5.53
C MET A 39 -1.26 0.02 5.53
N THR A 40 -2.06 0.43 6.49
CA THR A 40 -2.43 1.82 6.74
C THR A 40 -2.05 2.18 8.17
N PHE A 41 -1.26 3.24 8.34
CA PHE A 41 -0.91 3.80 9.64
C PHE A 41 -1.62 5.14 9.85
N TYR A 42 -2.12 5.32 11.05
CA TYR A 42 -2.77 6.53 11.55
C TYR A 42 -1.92 7.06 12.69
N ILE A 43 -1.54 8.33 12.65
CA ILE A 43 -0.74 8.97 13.68
C ILE A 43 -1.44 10.19 14.28
N LYS A 44 -1.29 10.37 15.58
CA LYS A 44 -1.63 11.58 16.33
C LYS A 44 -0.34 12.21 16.85
N VAL A 45 -0.21 13.52 16.71
CA VAL A 45 1.01 14.25 17.07
C VAL A 45 0.68 15.33 18.10
N ASP A 46 1.24 15.18 19.31
CA ASP A 46 1.17 16.18 20.36
C ASP A 46 2.59 16.64 20.71
N ASP A 47 2.82 17.95 20.72
CA ASP A 47 4.10 18.58 21.06
C ASP A 47 5.31 18.00 20.29
N GLY A 48 5.10 17.64 19.01
CA GLY A 48 6.13 17.08 18.13
C GLY A 48 6.48 15.60 18.39
N ARG A 49 5.64 14.89 19.16
CA ARG A 49 5.76 13.47 19.46
C ARG A 49 4.53 12.70 18.99
N LEU A 50 4.73 11.46 18.59
CA LEU A 50 3.65 10.54 18.23
C LEU A 50 2.89 10.11 19.49
N SER A 51 1.81 10.81 19.86
CA SER A 51 1.04 10.54 21.08
C SER A 51 0.20 9.28 20.97
N ASP A 52 -0.34 9.02 19.78
CA ASP A 52 -0.95 7.75 19.43
C ASP A 52 -0.55 7.32 18.02
N VAL A 53 -0.44 6.01 17.84
CA VAL A 53 -0.16 5.37 16.56
C VAL A 53 -1.08 4.17 16.50
N LYS A 54 -1.87 4.08 15.43
CA LYS A 54 -2.71 2.91 15.15
C LYS A 54 -2.48 2.43 13.73
N PHE A 55 -2.83 1.17 13.48
CA PHE A 55 -2.77 0.63 12.13
C PHE A 55 -3.98 -0.25 11.81
N LYS A 56 -4.27 -0.30 10.51
CA LYS A 56 -4.98 -1.40 9.88
C LYS A 56 -4.06 -2.08 8.88
N THR A 57 -4.19 -3.39 8.78
CA THR A 57 -3.37 -4.18 7.86
C THR A 57 -4.16 -5.37 7.39
N PHE A 58 -3.95 -5.72 6.13
CA PHE A 58 -4.38 -6.96 5.54
C PHE A 58 -3.15 -7.62 4.97
N GLY A 59 -2.95 -8.88 5.31
CA GLY A 59 -1.78 -9.59 4.83
C GLY A 59 -1.48 -10.82 5.65
N CYS A 60 -0.31 -11.38 5.40
CA CYS A 60 0.15 -12.55 6.14
C CYS A 60 0.40 -12.23 7.63
N GLY A 61 0.47 -13.26 8.48
CA GLY A 61 0.70 -13.05 9.92
C GLY A 61 2.00 -12.28 10.25
N ALA A 62 3.00 -12.32 9.36
CA ALA A 62 4.20 -11.51 9.47
C ALA A 62 3.92 -10.02 9.24
N ALA A 63 3.01 -9.67 8.32
CA ALA A 63 2.56 -8.30 8.09
C ALA A 63 1.91 -7.73 9.37
N ILE A 64 1.02 -8.48 10.01
CA ILE A 64 0.37 -8.10 11.28
C ILE A 64 1.41 -7.90 12.39
N ALA A 65 2.34 -8.85 12.55
CA ALA A 65 3.38 -8.76 13.58
C ALA A 65 4.30 -7.55 13.36
N VAL A 66 4.68 -7.28 12.10
CA VAL A 66 5.48 -6.11 11.72
C VAL A 66 4.73 -4.83 12.01
N SER A 67 3.47 -4.69 11.57
CA SER A 67 2.69 -3.47 11.79
C SER A 67 2.55 -3.18 13.29
N SER A 68 2.27 -4.21 14.08
CA SER A 68 2.23 -4.10 15.54
C SER A 68 3.55 -3.70 16.17
N MET A 69 4.67 -4.20 15.66
CA MET A 69 5.99 -3.81 16.16
C MET A 69 6.30 -2.36 15.81
N VAL A 70 6.07 -1.96 14.56
CA VAL A 70 6.31 -0.59 14.08
C VAL A 70 5.49 0.41 14.88
N SER A 71 4.20 0.14 15.11
CA SER A 71 3.35 1.05 15.90
C SER A 71 3.83 1.22 17.33
N GLU A 72 4.31 0.14 17.96
CA GLU A 72 4.81 0.19 19.33
C GLU A 72 6.16 0.91 19.42
N MET A 73 7.06 0.65 18.47
CA MET A 73 8.33 1.36 18.37
C MET A 73 8.12 2.86 18.15
N ALA A 74 7.16 3.25 17.32
CA ALA A 74 6.92 4.63 16.94
C ALA A 74 6.21 5.45 18.05
N LYS A 75 5.31 4.82 18.80
CA LYS A 75 4.51 5.53 19.83
C LYS A 75 5.40 6.15 20.91
N GLY A 76 5.19 7.43 21.19
CA GLY A 76 5.95 8.24 22.16
C GLY A 76 7.25 8.84 21.61
N GLN A 77 7.71 8.40 20.44
CA GLN A 77 8.89 8.97 19.80
C GLN A 77 8.61 10.34 19.19
N THR A 78 9.65 11.15 19.04
CA THR A 78 9.58 12.36 18.21
C THR A 78 9.45 12.00 16.74
N ILE A 79 8.94 12.92 15.93
CA ILE A 79 8.85 12.73 14.46
C ILE A 79 10.20 12.32 13.86
N GLU A 80 11.29 12.95 14.29
CA GLU A 80 12.65 12.68 13.78
C GLU A 80 13.22 11.34 14.23
N GLU A 81 12.79 10.81 15.38
CA GLU A 81 13.13 9.46 15.83
C GLU A 81 12.33 8.42 15.07
N ALA A 82 11.02 8.64 14.89
CA ALA A 82 10.15 7.74 14.17
C ALA A 82 10.57 7.56 12.70
N LYS A 83 11.05 8.62 12.03
CA LYS A 83 11.63 8.54 10.68
C LYS A 83 12.86 7.65 10.58
N LYS A 84 13.56 7.43 11.68
CA LYS A 84 14.75 6.57 11.70
C LYS A 84 14.37 5.09 11.77
N ILE A 85 13.11 4.74 12.03
CA ILE A 85 12.66 3.35 12.08
C ILE A 85 12.86 2.71 10.71
N THR A 86 13.81 1.78 10.63
CA THR A 86 14.16 1.08 9.39
C THR A 86 13.62 -0.35 9.42
N PRO A 87 13.38 -0.97 8.24
CA PRO A 87 12.92 -2.36 8.16
C PRO A 87 13.84 -3.34 8.89
N LYS A 88 15.15 -3.06 8.88
CA LYS A 88 16.14 -3.87 9.59
C LYS A 88 15.93 -3.80 11.11
N MET A 89 15.72 -2.61 11.67
CA MET A 89 15.50 -2.49 13.11
C MET A 89 14.21 -3.20 13.54
N VAL A 90 13.15 -3.13 12.73
CA VAL A 90 11.90 -3.85 12.98
C VAL A 90 12.13 -5.37 12.96
N ALA A 91 12.86 -5.86 11.97
CA ALA A 91 13.19 -7.27 11.86
C ALA A 91 14.06 -7.75 13.03
N ASP A 92 15.06 -6.95 13.41
CA ASP A 92 15.96 -7.24 14.54
C ASP A 92 15.18 -7.24 15.87
N GLU A 93 14.28 -6.28 16.07
CA GLU A 93 13.44 -6.17 17.26
C GLU A 93 12.47 -7.35 17.37
N LEU A 94 11.96 -7.85 16.25
CA LEU A 94 11.17 -9.07 16.17
C LEU A 94 11.99 -10.36 16.40
N GLY A 95 13.28 -10.29 16.70
CA GLY A 95 14.14 -11.46 16.89
C GLY A 95 14.54 -12.13 15.57
N GLY A 96 14.49 -11.38 14.48
CA GLY A 96 14.78 -11.82 13.12
C GLY A 96 13.53 -12.26 12.36
N LEU A 97 13.56 -12.03 11.04
CA LEU A 97 12.54 -12.50 10.11
C LEU A 97 13.19 -13.42 9.06
N PRO A 98 12.50 -14.49 8.61
CA PRO A 98 12.97 -15.29 7.48
C PRO A 98 13.21 -14.40 6.26
N LYS A 99 14.30 -14.64 5.50
CA LYS A 99 14.69 -13.80 4.34
C LYS A 99 13.54 -13.54 3.35
N GLN A 100 12.67 -14.52 3.14
CA GLN A 100 11.54 -14.42 2.23
C GLN A 100 10.44 -13.46 2.70
N LYS A 101 10.39 -13.11 3.99
CA LYS A 101 9.38 -12.25 4.62
C LYS A 101 9.90 -10.86 5.03
N PHE A 102 11.14 -10.56 4.66
CA PHE A 102 11.75 -9.25 4.91
C PHE A 102 11.02 -8.10 4.17
N HIS A 103 10.32 -8.40 3.07
CA HIS A 103 9.51 -7.41 2.35
C HIS A 103 8.35 -6.86 3.19
N CYS A 104 7.82 -7.64 4.15
CA CYS A 104 6.77 -7.17 5.05
C CYS A 104 7.29 -6.07 5.99
N SER A 105 8.56 -6.16 6.42
CA SER A 105 9.23 -5.13 7.24
C SER A 105 9.42 -3.82 6.51
N ASN A 106 9.67 -3.88 5.20
CA ASN A 106 9.75 -2.69 4.36
C ASN A 106 8.40 -1.98 4.34
N LEU A 107 7.33 -2.72 4.06
CA LEU A 107 5.98 -2.20 3.96
C LEU A 107 5.54 -1.42 5.21
N GLY A 108 5.80 -1.95 6.41
CA GLY A 108 5.41 -1.30 7.65
C GLY A 108 6.17 -0.01 7.93
N ALA A 109 7.48 0.00 7.71
CA ALA A 109 8.30 1.21 7.89
C ALA A 109 7.96 2.28 6.84
N ASP A 110 7.73 1.87 5.60
CA ASP A 110 7.36 2.77 4.49
C ASP A 110 5.98 3.40 4.74
N ALA A 111 4.99 2.62 5.20
CA ALA A 111 3.67 3.14 5.56
C ALA A 111 3.72 4.16 6.71
N LEU A 112 4.52 3.89 7.76
CA LEU A 112 4.74 4.86 8.84
C LEU A 112 5.43 6.13 8.31
N GLY A 113 6.43 5.98 7.46
CA GLY A 113 7.12 7.10 6.82
C GLY A 113 6.17 7.98 6.01
N LYS A 114 5.24 7.37 5.25
CA LYS A 114 4.18 8.08 4.54
C LYS A 114 3.23 8.81 5.49
N ALA A 115 2.85 8.20 6.62
CA ALA A 115 1.98 8.86 7.60
C ALA A 115 2.62 10.11 8.20
N ILE A 116 3.93 10.04 8.47
CA ILE A 116 4.72 11.19 8.92
C ILE A 116 4.81 12.25 7.81
N ALA A 117 5.06 11.84 6.56
CA ALA A 117 5.15 12.77 5.43
C ALA A 117 3.81 13.50 5.18
N ASP A 118 2.68 12.81 5.32
CA ASP A 118 1.35 13.39 5.25
C ASP A 118 1.13 14.43 6.36
N TYR A 119 1.47 14.09 7.61
CA TYR A 119 1.44 15.07 8.71
C TYR A 119 2.27 16.32 8.40
N GLU A 120 3.51 16.16 7.95
CA GLU A 120 4.38 17.30 7.61
C GLU A 120 3.86 18.11 6.41
N GLY A 121 3.23 17.44 5.44
CA GLY A 121 2.56 18.09 4.31
C GLY A 121 1.39 18.96 4.77
N ARG A 122 0.53 18.42 5.64
CA ARG A 122 -0.61 19.17 6.21
C ARG A 122 -0.14 20.39 7.02
N GLN A 123 0.97 20.28 7.76
CA GLN A 123 1.57 21.44 8.45
C GLN A 123 2.04 22.53 7.48
N ARG A 124 2.37 22.16 6.22
CA ARG A 124 2.69 23.11 5.14
C ARG A 124 1.47 23.57 4.34
N GLY A 125 0.26 23.11 4.67
CA GLY A 125 -0.99 23.43 3.99
C GLY A 125 -1.33 22.53 2.81
N GLU A 126 -0.70 21.37 2.68
CA GLU A 126 -1.05 20.36 1.67
C GLU A 126 -2.34 19.63 2.08
N ALA A 127 -3.09 19.14 1.09
CA ALA A 127 -4.31 18.38 1.33
C ALA A 127 -3.98 17.01 1.97
N PRO A 128 -4.86 16.47 2.84
CA PRO A 128 -4.65 15.18 3.47
C PRO A 128 -4.53 14.06 2.43
N ALA A 129 -3.63 13.09 2.68
CA ALA A 129 -3.57 11.86 1.91
C ALA A 129 -4.93 11.15 1.92
N HIS A 130 -5.36 10.67 0.74
CA HIS A 130 -6.53 9.80 0.64
C HIS A 130 -6.17 8.42 1.20
N VAL A 131 -7.07 7.87 1.99
CA VAL A 131 -6.98 6.50 2.50
C VAL A 131 -8.01 5.71 1.70
N HIS A 132 -7.63 4.60 1.08
CA HIS A 132 -8.62 3.78 0.40
C HIS A 132 -9.47 3.07 1.45
N GLU A 133 -10.80 3.29 1.43
CA GLU A 133 -11.69 2.58 2.34
C GLU A 133 -11.66 1.07 2.03
N TRP A 134 -11.26 0.31 3.04
CA TRP A 134 -11.11 -1.13 2.99
C TRP A 134 -12.46 -1.81 2.77
N GLY A 135 -12.83 -2.01 1.50
CA GLY A 135 -14.14 -2.52 1.09
C GLY A 135 -14.56 -2.06 -0.30
N GLU A 136 -13.96 -0.98 -0.80
CA GLU A 136 -14.13 -0.50 -2.16
C GLU A 136 -12.78 -0.62 -2.88
N ALA A 137 -12.64 -1.64 -3.71
CA ALA A 137 -11.47 -1.82 -4.57
C ALA A 137 -11.47 -0.78 -5.70
N HIS A 138 -11.32 0.49 -5.36
CA HIS A 138 -10.99 1.53 -6.31
C HIS A 138 -9.47 1.59 -6.43
N VAL A 139 -8.93 0.76 -7.32
CA VAL A 139 -7.66 1.08 -7.96
C VAL A 139 -7.87 2.40 -8.67
N ASP A 140 -7.15 3.46 -8.28
CA ASP A 140 -7.11 4.74 -8.99
C ASP A 140 -6.53 4.54 -10.41
N ALA A 141 -7.35 3.99 -11.29
CA ALA A 141 -7.21 4.13 -12.72
C ALA A 141 -7.68 5.54 -13.04
N GLY A 142 -6.73 6.50 -12.98
CA GLY A 142 -6.99 7.89 -13.31
C GLY A 142 -7.89 8.02 -14.53
N GLU A 143 -9.01 8.74 -14.33
CA GLU A 143 -10.00 9.22 -15.32
C GLU A 143 -9.79 8.72 -16.76
N HIS A 144 -10.11 7.45 -17.03
CA HIS A 144 -10.21 6.94 -18.39
C HIS A 144 -11.68 6.69 -18.72
N ALA A 145 -12.25 7.63 -19.46
CA ALA A 145 -13.57 7.55 -20.06
C ALA A 145 -13.78 6.19 -20.77
N GLU A 146 -14.82 5.47 -20.34
CA GLU A 146 -15.50 4.39 -21.04
C GLU A 146 -14.57 3.42 -21.79
N CYS A 147 -13.90 2.53 -21.05
CA CYS A 147 -13.08 1.45 -21.61
C CYS A 147 -13.94 0.49 -22.45
N ALA A 148 -13.82 0.54 -23.78
CA ALA A 148 -14.44 -0.42 -24.69
C ALA A 148 -13.37 -1.25 -25.43
N CYS A 149 -13.68 -2.52 -25.70
CA CYS A 149 -12.81 -3.42 -26.43
C CYS A 149 -12.63 -2.91 -27.88
N PRO A 150 -11.40 -2.69 -28.37
CA PRO A 150 -11.17 -2.21 -29.73
C PRO A 150 -11.54 -3.24 -30.82
N ASN A 151 -11.71 -4.51 -30.46
CA ASN A 151 -12.09 -5.57 -31.39
C ASN A 151 -13.61 -5.72 -31.54
N CYS A 152 -14.37 -5.77 -30.43
CA CYS A 152 -15.82 -5.99 -30.46
C CYS A 152 -16.67 -4.76 -30.08
N GLY A 153 -16.08 -3.70 -29.52
CA GLY A 153 -16.80 -2.53 -29.02
C GLY A 153 -17.54 -2.75 -27.69
N ASP A 154 -17.46 -3.95 -27.11
CA ASP A 154 -18.07 -4.25 -25.81
C ASP A 154 -17.43 -3.41 -24.69
N LYS A 155 -18.28 -2.94 -23.77
CA LYS A 155 -17.83 -2.26 -22.55
C LYS A 155 -17.02 -3.23 -21.71
N LEU A 156 -15.80 -2.85 -21.37
CA LEU A 156 -14.95 -3.55 -20.42
C LEU A 156 -15.32 -3.06 -19.02
N GLU A 157 -15.53 -3.97 -18.09
CA GLU A 157 -15.80 -3.60 -16.71
C GLU A 157 -14.55 -2.96 -16.09
N GLU A 158 -14.75 -2.01 -15.17
CA GLU A 158 -13.66 -1.32 -14.46
C GLU A 158 -12.80 -2.36 -13.72
N GLY A 159 -11.51 -2.43 -14.07
CA GLY A 159 -10.56 -3.43 -13.55
C GLY A 159 -10.35 -4.66 -14.45
N GLU A 160 -11.11 -4.84 -15.53
CA GLU A 160 -10.96 -5.94 -16.50
C GLU A 160 -10.11 -5.56 -17.72
N ALA A 161 -8.81 -5.30 -17.57
CA ALA A 161 -7.95 -5.32 -18.77
C ALA A 161 -6.56 -5.86 -18.46
N PRO A 162 -6.37 -7.16 -18.75
CA PRO A 162 -5.84 -7.47 -20.06
C PRO A 162 -6.63 -8.52 -20.85
N TYR A 163 -7.94 -8.74 -20.62
CA TYR A 163 -8.67 -9.78 -21.35
C TYR A 163 -10.14 -9.42 -21.61
N CYS A 164 -10.58 -9.56 -22.86
CA CYS A 164 -11.97 -9.38 -23.26
C CYS A 164 -12.68 -10.73 -23.29
N ARG A 165 -13.66 -10.96 -22.41
CA ARG A 165 -14.41 -12.24 -22.35
C ARG A 165 -15.26 -12.52 -23.61
N PRO A 166 -15.99 -11.55 -24.19
CA PRO A 166 -16.76 -11.80 -25.42
C PRO A 166 -15.89 -12.23 -26.60
N CYS A 167 -14.77 -11.53 -26.81
CA CYS A 167 -13.85 -11.81 -27.90
C CYS A 167 -12.82 -12.91 -27.57
N GLN A 168 -12.69 -13.30 -26.30
CA GLN A 168 -11.66 -14.20 -25.77
C GLN A 168 -10.21 -13.82 -26.11
N ILE A 169 -9.94 -12.53 -26.24
CA ILE A 169 -8.61 -12.01 -26.60
C ILE A 169 -7.97 -11.25 -25.44
N THR A 170 -6.64 -11.30 -25.40
CA THR A 170 -5.86 -10.48 -24.49
C THR A 170 -5.70 -9.06 -25.05
N LEU A 171 -5.87 -8.08 -24.18
CA LEU A 171 -5.74 -6.66 -24.46
C LEU A 171 -4.52 -6.11 -23.70
N ARG A 172 -3.96 -5.02 -24.22
CA ARG A 172 -2.84 -4.30 -23.62
C ARG A 172 -3.14 -2.80 -23.66
N THR A 173 -2.49 -2.05 -22.80
CA THR A 173 -2.60 -0.60 -22.78
C THR A 173 -1.40 0.03 -23.49
N CYS A 174 -1.64 1.03 -24.33
CA CYS A 174 -0.55 1.79 -24.96
C CYS A 174 0.23 2.56 -23.88
N PRO A 175 1.57 2.42 -23.81
CA PRO A 175 2.36 3.12 -22.80
C PRO A 175 2.40 4.64 -23.01
N ASN A 176 2.10 5.13 -24.22
CA ASN A 176 2.17 6.54 -24.56
C ASN A 176 0.84 7.28 -24.33
N CYS A 177 -0.25 6.79 -24.90
CA CYS A 177 -1.56 7.45 -24.82
C CYS A 177 -2.59 6.75 -23.93
N LYS A 178 -2.19 5.65 -23.27
CA LYS A 178 -3.03 4.86 -22.34
C LYS A 178 -4.32 4.27 -22.94
N LYS A 179 -4.49 4.28 -24.26
CA LYS A 179 -5.62 3.59 -24.92
C LYS A 179 -5.44 2.08 -24.92
N ILE A 180 -6.57 1.37 -24.83
CA ILE A 180 -6.64 -0.09 -24.89
C ILE A 180 -6.51 -0.56 -26.33
N LEU A 181 -5.67 -1.57 -26.55
CA LEU A 181 -5.32 -2.15 -27.85
C LEU A 181 -5.33 -3.68 -27.77
N THR A 182 -5.46 -4.35 -28.91
CA THR A 182 -5.25 -5.79 -29.01
C THR A 182 -3.77 -6.13 -28.77
N GLN A 183 -3.49 -7.30 -28.19
CA GLN A 183 -2.10 -7.70 -27.90
C GLN A 183 -1.20 -7.73 -29.14
N ASP A 184 -1.77 -8.07 -30.31
CA ASP A 184 -1.03 -8.20 -31.58
C ASP A 184 -0.80 -6.88 -32.34
N ALA A 185 -1.23 -5.73 -31.78
CA ALA A 185 -1.02 -4.45 -32.43
C ALA A 185 0.49 -4.09 -32.42
N SER A 186 1.09 -3.96 -33.60
CA SER A 186 2.48 -3.53 -33.79
C SER A 186 2.68 -2.02 -33.66
N GLU A 187 1.62 -1.25 -33.92
CA GLU A 187 1.61 0.21 -33.84
C GLU A 187 0.28 0.69 -33.25
N CYS A 188 0.32 1.76 -32.45
CA CYS A 188 -0.87 2.34 -31.86
C CYS A 188 -1.61 3.18 -32.92
N PRO A 189 -2.87 2.86 -33.26
CA PRO A 189 -3.62 3.59 -34.29
C PRO A 189 -3.96 5.03 -33.88
N GLU A 190 -3.81 5.35 -32.60
CA GLU A 190 -4.27 6.62 -32.01
C GLU A 190 -3.14 7.62 -31.85
N CYS A 191 -1.95 7.17 -31.48
CA CYS A 191 -0.78 8.05 -31.31
C CYS A 191 0.40 7.70 -32.23
N GLY A 192 0.30 6.65 -33.05
CA GLY A 192 1.36 6.22 -33.96
C GLY A 192 2.59 5.61 -33.29
N ALA A 193 2.56 5.40 -31.96
CA ALA A 193 3.67 4.79 -31.24
C ALA A 193 3.86 3.33 -31.65
N LYS A 194 5.10 2.90 -31.86
CA LYS A 194 5.44 1.48 -31.99
C LYS A 194 5.30 0.78 -30.64
N LEU A 195 4.71 -0.41 -30.66
CA LEU A 195 4.20 -1.14 -29.50
C LEU A 195 5.02 -2.39 -29.19
#